data_AF-A0A5J5NQJ1-F1
#
_entry.id   AF-A0A5J5NQJ1-F1
#
_cell.length_a   1.000
_cell.length_b   1.000
_cell.length_c   1.000
_cell.angle_alpha   90.00
_cell.angle_beta   90.00
_cell.angle_gamma   90.00
#
_symmetry.space_group_name_H-M   'P 1'
#
loop_
_entity.id
_entity.type
_entity.pdbx_description
1 polymer ?
#
loop_
_entity_poly.entity_id
_entity_poly.type
_entity_poly.pdbx_seq_one_letter_code
_entity_poly.pdbx_strand_id
1 'polypeptide(L)'
;MVSSKVMVKNLEQVVSMVLNSFNHSDHPRVRWAAINAIGQLSTDLGPDLQNQYHQRVLPALAAAMDDFQNPRVQAHAASAVLNFSENCTPEILTPYLDGIVSKLLVLLQNGKQMVQEGALTALASVADSSQEPFQKYYDAVMPYLKALLVNATDKSNRMLRAKSMECISIVGMAVGKEKFRDDAKQVGTSVKAPFLR
;
A
#
# COMPACT_ATOMS: atom_id res chain seq x y z
N MET A 1 4.23 14.22 24.66
CA MET A 1 2.86 13.88 25.09
C MET A 1 1.88 15.06 25.14
N VAL A 2 2.29 16.28 25.50
CA VAL A 2 1.37 17.46 25.47
C VAL A 2 1.01 17.87 24.02
N SER A 3 1.92 17.72 23.06
CA SER A 3 1.70 18.08 21.65
C SER A 3 0.61 17.24 20.97
N SER A 4 0.63 15.91 21.12
CA SER A 4 -0.36 15.02 20.49
C SER A 4 -1.79 15.30 20.95
N LYS A 5 -2.00 15.60 22.25
CA LYS A 5 -3.33 15.92 22.80
C LYS A 5 -3.93 17.23 22.25
N VAL A 6 -3.09 18.20 21.88
CA VAL A 6 -3.55 19.46 21.25
C VAL A 6 -3.85 19.25 19.76
N MET A 7 -3.04 18.45 19.06
CA MET A 7 -3.30 18.11 17.66
C MET A 7 -4.61 17.34 17.48
N VAL A 8 -4.96 16.43 18.40
CA VAL A 8 -6.23 15.70 18.36
C VAL A 8 -7.44 16.66 18.38
N LYS A 9 -7.37 17.77 19.13
CA LYS A 9 -8.46 18.76 19.19
C LYS A 9 -8.70 19.52 17.89
N ASN A 10 -7.67 19.68 17.06
CA ASN A 10 -7.78 20.34 15.75
C ASN A 10 -7.73 19.34 14.59
N LEU A 11 -7.78 18.04 14.89
CA LEU A 11 -7.51 16.99 13.91
C LEU A 11 -8.51 17.01 12.77
N GLU A 12 -9.79 17.25 13.06
CA GLU A 12 -10.84 17.38 12.05
C GLU A 12 -10.52 18.50 11.05
N GLN A 13 -10.11 19.67 11.54
CA GLN A 13 -9.79 20.82 10.69
C GLN A 13 -8.53 20.54 9.85
N VAL A 14 -7.50 19.95 10.46
CA VAL A 14 -6.25 19.59 9.77
C VAL A 14 -6.53 18.55 8.68
N VAL A 15 -7.21 17.45 9.01
CA VAL A 15 -7.59 16.41 8.04
C VAL A 15 -8.42 17.01 6.92
N SER A 16 -9.40 17.86 7.23
CA SER A 16 -10.23 18.50 6.20
C SER A 16 -9.42 19.41 5.27
N MET A 17 -8.52 20.22 5.82
CA MET A 17 -7.67 21.11 5.03
C MET A 17 -6.72 20.33 4.11
N VAL A 18 -6.10 19.26 4.62
CA VAL A 18 -5.21 18.43 3.83
C VAL A 18 -5.98 17.66 2.76
N LEU A 19 -7.13 17.06 3.09
CA LEU A 19 -7.96 16.33 2.13
C LEU A 19 -8.53 17.25 1.02
N ASN A 20 -8.84 18.51 1.33
CA ASN A 20 -9.25 19.48 0.31
C ASN A 20 -8.10 19.80 -0.66
N SER A 21 -6.89 20.02 -0.13
CA SER A 21 -5.70 20.29 -0.96
C SER A 21 -5.34 19.09 -1.85
N PHE A 22 -5.54 17.90 -1.31
CA PHE A 22 -5.37 16.62 -1.96
C PHE A 22 -6.34 16.40 -3.14
N ASN A 23 -7.64 16.64 -2.93
CA ASN A 23 -8.71 16.35 -3.90
C ASN A 23 -8.89 17.44 -4.97
N HIS A 24 -8.61 18.70 -4.65
CA HIS A 24 -9.05 19.84 -5.48
C HIS A 24 -7.90 20.67 -6.07
N SER A 25 -6.64 20.38 -5.74
CA SER A 25 -5.53 21.15 -6.30
C SER A 25 -5.18 20.68 -7.72
N ASP A 26 -5.17 21.61 -8.67
CA ASP A 26 -4.69 21.36 -10.03
C ASP A 26 -3.18 21.04 -10.06
N HIS A 27 -2.42 21.55 -9.08
CA HIS A 27 -0.97 21.46 -9.10
C HIS A 27 -0.45 20.15 -8.46
N PRO A 28 0.29 19.29 -9.19
CA PRO A 28 0.67 17.97 -8.70
C PRO A 28 1.58 17.98 -7.47
N ARG A 29 2.40 19.03 -7.29
CA ARG A 29 3.23 19.15 -6.07
C ARG A 29 2.40 19.43 -4.81
N VAL A 30 1.27 20.13 -4.95
CA VAL A 30 0.38 20.41 -3.82
C VAL A 30 -0.35 19.13 -3.42
N ARG A 31 -0.88 18.39 -4.40
CA ARG A 31 -1.45 17.05 -4.16
C ARG A 31 -0.43 16.14 -3.48
N TRP A 32 0.78 16.05 -4.02
CA TRP A 32 1.85 15.24 -3.42
C TRP A 32 2.15 15.64 -1.97
N ALA A 33 2.29 16.95 -1.68
CA ALA A 33 2.56 17.44 -0.33
C ALA A 33 1.42 17.13 0.64
N ALA A 34 0.17 17.23 0.18
CA ALA A 34 -1.01 16.88 0.96
C ALA A 34 -1.05 15.37 1.27
N ILE A 35 -0.77 14.50 0.28
CA ILE A 35 -0.64 13.05 0.50
C ILE A 35 0.44 12.76 1.53
N ASN A 36 1.59 13.42 1.41
CA ASN A 36 2.68 13.25 2.35
C ASN A 36 2.27 13.62 3.77
N ALA A 37 1.56 14.74 3.94
CA ALA A 37 1.04 15.15 5.23
C ALA A 37 0.08 14.10 5.81
N ILE A 38 -0.86 13.55 5.01
CA ILE A 38 -1.73 12.47 5.47
C ILE A 38 -0.95 11.22 5.87
N GLY A 39 0.04 10.81 5.07
CA GLY A 39 0.88 9.66 5.39
C GLY A 39 1.60 9.81 6.74
N GLN A 40 2.18 10.99 7.01
CA GLN A 40 2.85 11.26 8.28
C GLN A 40 1.87 11.35 9.45
N LEU A 41 0.74 12.03 9.28
CA LEU A 41 -0.29 12.09 10.30
C LEU A 41 -0.84 10.70 10.65
N SER A 42 -0.91 9.79 9.67
CA SER A 42 -1.37 8.42 9.89
C SER A 42 -0.42 7.62 10.79
N THR A 43 0.88 7.87 10.69
CA THR A 43 1.89 7.27 11.58
C THR A 43 1.90 7.96 12.94
N ASP A 44 1.89 9.30 12.97
CA ASP A 44 2.10 10.08 14.20
C ASP A 44 0.88 10.13 15.13
N LEU A 45 -0.32 10.00 14.55
CA LEU A 45 -1.60 10.10 15.26
C LEU A 45 -2.40 8.79 15.22
N GLY A 46 -1.76 7.69 14.83
CA GLY A 46 -2.36 6.37 14.92
C GLY A 46 -2.50 5.89 16.37
N PRO A 47 -3.57 5.14 16.70
CA PRO A 47 -4.66 4.69 15.82
C PRO A 47 -5.85 5.67 15.76
N ASP A 48 -5.81 6.81 16.48
CA ASP A 48 -6.94 7.74 16.59
C ASP A 48 -7.37 8.28 15.22
N LEU A 49 -6.41 8.60 14.34
CA LEU A 49 -6.70 9.06 12.99
C LEU A 49 -7.42 7.98 12.17
N GLN A 50 -6.96 6.73 12.25
CA GLN A 50 -7.56 5.60 11.55
C GLN A 50 -9.00 5.39 12.04
N ASN A 51 -9.18 5.28 13.35
CA ASN A 51 -10.48 5.04 13.98
C ASN A 51 -11.52 6.11 13.62
N GLN A 52 -11.11 7.38 13.55
CA GLN A 52 -12.05 8.49 13.36
C GLN A 52 -12.25 8.91 11.90
N TYR A 53 -11.23 8.76 11.05
CA TYR A 53 -11.21 9.40 9.72
C TYR A 53 -10.99 8.44 8.55
N HIS A 54 -10.95 7.11 8.76
CA HIS A 54 -10.78 6.12 7.68
C HIS A 54 -11.76 6.31 6.52
N GLN A 55 -13.03 6.60 6.82
CA GLN A 55 -14.09 6.83 5.83
C GLN A 55 -13.84 8.03 4.89
N ARG A 56 -12.98 8.97 5.29
CA ARG A 56 -12.58 10.11 4.46
C ARG A 56 -11.22 9.90 3.83
N VAL A 57 -10.27 9.33 4.57
CA VAL A 57 -8.87 9.21 4.15
C VAL A 57 -8.68 8.09 3.14
N LEU A 58 -9.20 6.88 3.37
CA LEU A 58 -8.97 5.73 2.48
C LEU A 58 -9.58 5.94 1.08
N PRO A 59 -10.84 6.42 0.93
CA PRO A 59 -11.39 6.71 -0.39
C PRO A 59 -10.62 7.82 -1.12
N ALA A 60 -10.19 8.83 -0.38
CA ALA A 60 -9.36 9.90 -0.93
C ALA A 60 -8.06 9.31 -1.49
N LEU A 61 -7.25 8.63 -0.67
CA LEU A 61 -6.00 8.00 -1.11
C LEU A 61 -6.19 7.06 -2.31
N ALA A 62 -7.27 6.26 -2.31
CA ALA A 62 -7.62 5.41 -3.44
C ALA A 62 -7.85 6.19 -4.74
N ALA A 63 -8.51 7.36 -4.67
CA ALA A 63 -8.69 8.24 -5.81
C ALA A 63 -7.37 8.85 -6.32
N ALA A 64 -6.41 9.20 -5.46
CA ALA A 64 -5.11 9.69 -5.95
C ALA A 64 -4.23 8.61 -6.60
N MET A 65 -4.47 7.33 -6.31
CA MET A 65 -3.83 6.27 -7.07
C MET A 65 -4.26 6.28 -8.56
N ASP A 66 -5.38 6.91 -8.91
CA ASP A 66 -5.83 7.11 -10.29
C ASP A 66 -5.23 8.36 -10.98
N ASP A 67 -4.27 9.06 -10.35
CA ASP A 67 -3.58 10.20 -10.98
C ASP A 67 -2.53 9.72 -12.02
N PHE A 68 -3.00 9.06 -13.09
CA PHE A 68 -2.17 8.41 -14.11
C PHE A 68 -1.21 9.37 -14.83
N GLN A 69 -1.55 10.66 -14.84
CA GLN A 69 -0.68 11.69 -15.43
C GLN A 69 0.50 12.06 -14.51
N ASN A 70 0.41 11.73 -13.22
CA ASN A 70 1.42 12.10 -12.24
C ASN A 70 1.88 10.87 -11.42
N PRO A 71 2.76 10.02 -11.96
CA PRO A 71 3.16 8.79 -11.27
C PRO A 71 3.85 8.98 -9.90
N ARG A 72 4.43 10.16 -9.64
CA ARG A 72 4.93 10.51 -8.30
C ARG A 72 3.80 10.66 -7.30
N VAL A 73 2.66 11.20 -7.71
CA VAL A 73 1.45 11.28 -6.89
C VAL A 73 0.90 9.87 -6.64
N GLN A 74 0.83 9.02 -7.68
CA GLN A 74 0.38 7.62 -7.52
C GLN A 74 1.24 6.82 -6.53
N ALA A 75 2.57 6.85 -6.71
CA ALA A 75 3.50 6.15 -5.83
C ALA A 75 3.38 6.64 -4.38
N HIS A 76 3.21 7.96 -4.19
CA HIS A 76 3.05 8.53 -2.84
C HIS A 76 1.69 8.21 -2.24
N ALA A 77 0.62 8.13 -3.04
CA ALA A 77 -0.69 7.70 -2.58
C ALA A 77 -0.64 6.26 -2.06
N ALA A 78 0.02 5.36 -2.77
CA ALA A 78 0.26 3.99 -2.29
C ALA A 78 1.08 3.99 -0.98
N SER A 79 2.14 4.81 -0.89
CA SER A 79 2.91 4.94 0.35
C SER A 79 2.07 5.47 1.53
N ALA A 80 1.13 6.39 1.29
CA ALA A 80 0.23 6.86 2.33
C ALA A 80 -0.81 5.80 2.74
N VAL A 81 -1.25 4.94 1.80
CA VAL A 81 -2.08 3.77 2.13
C VAL A 81 -1.34 2.83 3.07
N LEU A 82 -0.05 2.54 2.80
CA LEU A 82 0.81 1.75 3.70
C LEU A 82 0.80 2.33 5.11
N ASN A 83 1.19 3.60 5.26
CA ASN A 83 1.28 4.24 6.58
C ASN A 83 -0.08 4.24 7.30
N PHE A 84 -1.17 4.37 6.54
CA PHE A 84 -2.51 4.32 7.10
C PHE A 84 -2.87 2.92 7.59
N SER A 85 -2.60 1.88 6.78
CA SER A 85 -2.97 0.50 7.10
C SER A 85 -2.20 -0.06 8.29
N GLU A 86 -0.96 0.35 8.55
CA GLU A 86 -0.15 -0.17 9.68
C GLU A 86 -0.83 -0.07 11.06
N ASN A 87 -1.68 0.95 11.26
CA ASN A 87 -2.42 1.15 12.52
C ASN A 87 -3.93 0.82 12.40
N CYS A 88 -4.35 0.15 11.34
CA CYS A 88 -5.73 -0.28 11.16
C CYS A 88 -5.97 -1.67 11.72
N THR A 89 -7.18 -1.90 12.21
CA THR A 89 -7.68 -3.26 12.45
C THR A 89 -8.32 -3.83 11.17
N PRO A 90 -8.51 -5.15 11.07
CA PRO A 90 -9.23 -5.77 9.95
C PRO A 90 -10.63 -5.17 9.74
N GLU A 91 -11.35 -4.83 10.81
CA GLU A 91 -12.69 -4.24 10.76
C GLU A 91 -12.69 -2.88 10.06
N ILE A 92 -11.66 -2.06 10.28
CA ILE A 92 -11.50 -0.76 9.62
C ILE A 92 -11.23 -0.93 8.13
N LEU A 93 -10.35 -1.88 7.75
CA LEU A 93 -9.91 -2.03 6.36
C LEU A 93 -10.91 -2.78 5.49
N THR A 94 -11.61 -3.77 6.03
CA THR A 94 -12.46 -4.70 5.27
C THR A 94 -13.42 -3.99 4.29
N PRO A 95 -14.12 -2.89 4.65
CA PRO A 95 -15.02 -2.19 3.74
C PRO A 95 -14.34 -1.56 2.52
N TYR A 96 -13.01 -1.37 2.56
CA TYR A 96 -12.23 -0.65 1.54
C TYR A 96 -11.33 -1.57 0.72
N LEU A 97 -11.16 -2.84 1.14
CA LEU A 97 -10.19 -3.76 0.52
C LEU A 97 -10.43 -3.95 -0.97
N ASP A 98 -11.67 -4.10 -1.42
CA ASP A 98 -11.99 -4.26 -2.85
C ASP A 98 -11.45 -3.09 -3.69
N GLY A 99 -11.69 -1.87 -3.23
CA GLY A 99 -11.21 -0.66 -3.89
C GLY A 99 -9.69 -0.56 -3.85
N ILE A 100 -9.11 -0.68 -2.65
CA ILE A 100 -7.66 -0.50 -2.44
C ILE A 100 -6.86 -1.55 -3.21
N VAL A 101 -7.19 -2.84 -3.07
CA VAL A 101 -6.47 -3.93 -3.74
C VAL A 101 -6.59 -3.80 -5.25
N SER A 102 -7.77 -3.48 -5.78
CA SER A 102 -7.96 -3.26 -7.22
C SER A 102 -7.03 -2.15 -7.74
N LYS A 103 -6.94 -1.00 -7.05
CA LYS A 103 -6.03 0.09 -7.42
C LYS A 103 -4.56 -0.33 -7.35
N LEU A 104 -4.16 -1.02 -6.29
CA LEU A 104 -2.79 -1.49 -6.13
C LEU A 104 -2.38 -2.47 -7.24
N LEU A 105 -3.28 -3.38 -7.66
CA LEU A 105 -3.03 -4.27 -8.80
C LEU A 105 -2.84 -3.52 -10.12
N VAL A 106 -3.56 -2.42 -10.34
CA VAL A 106 -3.33 -1.53 -11.50
C VAL A 106 -1.95 -0.89 -11.41
N LEU A 107 -1.55 -0.40 -10.22
CA LEU A 107 -0.23 0.21 -10.02
C LEU A 107 0.94 -0.77 -10.18
N LEU A 108 0.78 -2.05 -9.81
CA LEU A 108 1.79 -3.09 -10.04
C LEU A 108 2.09 -3.32 -11.53
N GLN A 109 1.13 -3.02 -12.40
CA GLN A 109 1.26 -3.15 -13.85
C GLN A 109 1.81 -1.88 -14.52
N ASN A 110 2.14 -0.85 -13.74
CA ASN A 110 2.69 0.40 -14.27
C ASN A 110 4.12 0.20 -14.81
N GLY A 111 4.44 0.87 -15.93
CA GLY A 111 5.79 0.81 -16.52
C GLY A 111 6.88 1.53 -15.71
N LYS A 112 6.52 2.25 -14.64
CA LYS A 112 7.47 2.98 -13.78
C LYS A 112 7.73 2.20 -12.50
N GLN A 113 8.97 1.74 -12.34
CA GLN A 113 9.43 0.97 -11.18
C GLN A 113 9.04 1.59 -9.83
N MET A 114 9.21 2.91 -9.65
CA MET A 114 8.83 3.62 -8.41
C MET A 114 7.36 3.44 -8.00
N VAL A 115 6.45 3.29 -8.98
CA VAL A 115 5.01 3.09 -8.71
C VAL A 115 4.78 1.64 -8.27
N GLN A 116 5.43 0.69 -8.96
CA GLN A 116 5.34 -0.73 -8.63
C GLN A 116 5.90 -1.01 -7.23
N GLU A 117 7.04 -0.40 -6.88
CA GLU A 117 7.65 -0.53 -5.56
C GLU A 117 6.75 0.00 -4.45
N GLY A 118 6.13 1.17 -4.62
CA GLY A 118 5.16 1.70 -3.67
C GLY A 118 3.91 0.83 -3.55
N ALA A 119 3.42 0.29 -4.66
CA ALA A 119 2.27 -0.61 -4.67
C ALA A 119 2.57 -1.95 -3.97
N LEU A 120 3.76 -2.51 -4.14
CA LEU A 120 4.19 -3.74 -3.46
C LEU A 120 4.19 -3.58 -1.94
N THR A 121 4.78 -2.51 -1.43
CA THR A 121 4.85 -2.27 0.01
C THR A 121 3.47 -1.97 0.60
N ALA A 122 2.65 -1.19 -0.12
CA ALA A 122 1.28 -0.91 0.31
C ALA A 122 0.42 -2.18 0.34
N LEU A 123 0.54 -3.04 -0.68
CA LEU A 123 -0.20 -4.30 -0.73
C LEU A 123 0.22 -5.24 0.40
N ALA A 124 1.51 -5.30 0.71
CA ALA A 124 2.03 -6.06 1.83
C ALA A 124 1.42 -5.58 3.17
N SER A 125 1.46 -4.26 3.42
CA SER A 125 0.88 -3.69 4.65
C SER A 125 -0.64 -3.89 4.73
N VAL A 126 -1.37 -3.72 3.63
CA VAL A 126 -2.82 -3.99 3.59
C VAL A 126 -3.11 -5.46 3.88
N ALA A 127 -2.32 -6.39 3.33
CA ALA A 127 -2.47 -7.82 3.62
C ALA A 127 -2.19 -8.13 5.09
N ASP A 128 -1.11 -7.59 5.65
CA ASP A 128 -0.74 -7.79 7.05
C ASP A 128 -1.78 -7.19 8.01
N SER A 129 -2.30 -5.99 7.74
CA SER A 129 -3.29 -5.39 8.63
C SER A 129 -4.69 -5.99 8.48
N SER A 130 -5.01 -6.60 7.34
CA SER A 130 -6.33 -7.21 7.12
C SER A 130 -6.38 -8.72 7.36
N GLN A 131 -5.26 -9.44 7.34
CA GLN A 131 -5.16 -10.87 7.67
C GLN A 131 -6.16 -11.74 6.88
N GLU A 132 -7.01 -12.51 7.56
CA GLU A 132 -7.94 -13.48 6.96
C GLU A 132 -8.84 -12.88 5.87
N PRO A 133 -9.46 -11.69 6.04
CA PRO A 133 -10.15 -10.97 4.96
C PRO A 133 -9.37 -10.85 3.65
N PHE A 134 -8.03 -10.83 3.69
CA PHE A 134 -7.21 -10.72 2.48
C PHE A 134 -7.27 -11.99 1.60
N GLN A 135 -7.69 -13.14 2.15
CA GLN A 135 -7.78 -14.41 1.40
C GLN A 135 -8.60 -14.28 0.12
N LYS A 136 -9.64 -13.44 0.11
CA LYS A 136 -10.48 -13.14 -1.07
C LYS A 136 -9.66 -12.70 -2.29
N TYR A 137 -8.55 -12.00 -2.07
CA TYR A 137 -7.76 -11.37 -3.13
C TYR A 137 -6.54 -12.19 -3.55
N TYR A 138 -6.19 -13.23 -2.79
CA TYR A 138 -4.96 -13.98 -2.97
C TYR A 138 -4.76 -14.50 -4.40
N ASP A 139 -5.78 -15.15 -4.95
CA ASP A 139 -5.71 -15.78 -6.27
C ASP A 139 -5.57 -14.75 -7.40
N ALA A 140 -6.03 -13.51 -7.18
CA ALA A 140 -5.83 -12.39 -8.09
C ALA A 140 -4.45 -11.74 -7.91
N VAL A 141 -3.95 -11.64 -6.68
CA VAL A 141 -2.70 -10.94 -6.33
C VAL A 141 -1.45 -11.76 -6.65
N MET A 142 -1.42 -13.02 -6.23
CA MET A 142 -0.19 -13.83 -6.25
C MET A 142 0.43 -13.98 -7.65
N PRO A 143 -0.34 -14.14 -8.75
CA PRO A 143 0.24 -14.19 -10.10
C PRO A 143 1.07 -12.96 -10.47
N TYR A 144 0.62 -11.75 -10.12
CA TYR A 144 1.36 -10.52 -10.40
C TYR A 144 2.67 -10.46 -9.61
N LEU A 145 2.63 -10.84 -8.34
CA LEU A 145 3.83 -10.85 -7.50
C LEU A 145 4.87 -11.85 -8.01
N LYS A 146 4.44 -13.06 -8.40
CA LYS A 146 5.35 -14.06 -8.99
C LYS A 146 5.94 -13.57 -10.31
N ALA A 147 5.15 -12.92 -11.16
CA ALA A 147 5.63 -12.36 -12.41
C ALA A 147 6.72 -11.29 -12.18
N LEU A 148 6.51 -10.38 -11.21
CA LEU A 148 7.52 -9.38 -10.84
C LEU A 148 8.79 -10.03 -10.30
N LEU A 149 8.67 -11.03 -9.41
CA LEU A 149 9.82 -11.76 -8.86
C LEU A 149 10.67 -12.45 -9.94
N VAL A 150 10.02 -13.06 -10.94
CA VAL A 150 10.69 -13.81 -12.01
C VAL A 150 11.28 -12.87 -13.06
N ASN A 151 10.58 -11.80 -13.44
CA ASN A 151 10.99 -10.92 -14.53
C ASN A 151 11.98 -9.82 -14.10
N ALA A 152 12.02 -9.47 -12.82
CA ALA A 152 12.95 -8.48 -12.27
C ALA A 152 14.38 -9.05 -12.08
N THR A 153 15.01 -9.54 -13.15
CA THR A 153 16.36 -10.16 -13.09
C THR A 153 17.51 -9.18 -13.28
N ASP A 154 17.25 -8.02 -13.87
CA ASP A 154 18.29 -7.03 -14.14
C ASP A 154 18.76 -6.32 -12.87
N LYS A 155 20.00 -5.82 -12.89
CA LYS A 155 20.59 -5.10 -11.74
C LYS A 155 19.76 -3.89 -11.30
N SER A 156 19.14 -3.17 -12.24
CA SER A 156 18.26 -2.03 -11.96
C SER A 156 16.98 -2.42 -11.21
N ASN A 157 16.53 -3.67 -11.36
CA ASN A 157 15.28 -4.16 -10.79
C ASN A 157 15.48 -4.95 -9.49
N ARG A 158 16.69 -4.94 -8.90
CA ARG A 158 16.99 -5.67 -7.66
C ARG A 158 16.09 -5.25 -6.49
N MET A 159 15.83 -3.95 -6.35
CA MET A 159 14.95 -3.44 -5.30
C MET A 159 13.52 -3.90 -5.50
N LEU A 160 13.00 -3.78 -6.73
CA LEU A 160 11.68 -4.27 -7.09
C LEU A 160 11.53 -5.78 -6.80
N ARG A 161 12.53 -6.58 -7.17
CA ARG A 161 12.57 -8.02 -6.88
C ARG A 161 12.54 -8.31 -5.38
N ALA A 162 13.33 -7.59 -4.58
CA ALA A 162 13.38 -7.75 -3.14
C ALA A 162 12.03 -7.42 -2.49
N LYS A 163 11.42 -6.28 -2.85
CA LYS A 163 10.09 -5.89 -2.39
C LYS A 163 9.00 -6.87 -2.82
N SER A 164 9.14 -7.46 -4.01
CA SER A 164 8.20 -8.48 -4.48
C SER A 164 8.28 -9.75 -3.64
N MET A 165 9.50 -10.18 -3.28
CA MET A 165 9.71 -11.34 -2.41
C MET A 165 9.18 -11.12 -0.99
N GLU A 166 9.42 -9.93 -0.44
CA GLU A 166 8.87 -9.51 0.86
C GLU A 166 7.33 -9.50 0.83
N CYS A 167 6.74 -8.87 -0.19
CA CYS A 167 5.28 -8.81 -0.36
C CYS A 167 4.65 -10.21 -0.47
N ILE A 168 5.23 -11.12 -1.27
CA ILE A 168 4.79 -12.52 -1.36
C ILE A 168 4.79 -13.20 0.00
N SER A 169 5.83 -12.96 0.79
CA SER A 169 5.99 -13.61 2.10
C SER A 169 4.93 -13.12 3.08
N ILE A 170 4.69 -11.81 3.12
CA ILE A 170 3.66 -11.18 3.97
C ILE A 170 2.25 -11.61 3.55
N VAL A 171 1.95 -11.56 2.26
CA VAL A 171 0.66 -12.05 1.72
C VAL A 171 0.47 -13.54 2.07
N GLY A 172 1.52 -14.36 1.92
CA GLY A 172 1.49 -15.77 2.28
C GLY A 172 1.23 -16.04 3.78
N MET A 173 1.73 -15.17 4.67
CA MET A 173 1.43 -15.23 6.10
C MET A 173 -0.03 -14.84 6.39
N ALA A 174 -0.51 -13.74 5.81
CA ALA A 174 -1.87 -13.23 6.02
C ALA A 174 -2.97 -14.23 5.62
N VAL A 175 -2.74 -15.01 4.55
CA VAL A 175 -3.71 -16.01 4.07
C VAL A 175 -3.57 -17.39 4.71
N GLY A 176 -2.51 -17.60 5.48
CA GLY A 176 -2.22 -18.86 6.15
C GLY A 176 -1.52 -19.92 5.29
N LYS A 177 -0.92 -20.87 6.01
CA LYS A 177 -0.03 -21.91 5.46
C LYS A 177 -0.69 -22.78 4.39
N GLU A 178 -1.96 -23.12 4.56
CA GLU A 178 -2.65 -24.03 3.64
C GLU A 178 -2.82 -23.42 2.25
N LYS A 179 -3.32 -22.18 2.19
CA LYS A 179 -3.49 -21.44 0.94
C LYS A 179 -2.15 -21.14 0.26
N PHE A 180 -1.11 -20.79 1.04
CA PHE A 180 0.21 -20.43 0.50
C PHE A 180 1.12 -21.61 0.11
N ARG A 181 0.79 -22.85 0.52
CA ARG A 181 1.72 -24.00 0.51
C ARG A 181 2.42 -24.25 -0.83
N ASP A 182 1.68 -24.25 -1.92
CA ASP A 182 2.22 -24.62 -3.23
C ASP A 182 3.00 -23.46 -3.87
N ASP A 183 2.54 -22.22 -3.67
CA ASP A 183 3.27 -21.03 -4.11
C ASP A 183 4.58 -20.83 -3.33
N ALA A 184 4.61 -21.15 -2.04
CA ALA A 184 5.83 -21.10 -1.23
C ALA A 184 6.95 -21.97 -1.84
N LYS A 185 6.62 -23.16 -2.35
CA LYS A 185 7.58 -24.05 -3.02
C LYS A 185 8.10 -23.44 -4.33
N GLN A 186 7.20 -22.87 -5.14
CA GLN A 186 7.56 -22.24 -6.41
C GLN A 186 8.45 -21.02 -6.20
N VAL A 187 8.12 -20.17 -5.22
CA VAL A 187 8.91 -18.98 -4.88
C VAL A 187 10.29 -19.38 -4.37
N GLY A 188 10.36 -20.40 -3.51
CA GLY A 188 11.63 -20.93 -2.99
C GLY A 188 12.59 -21.43 -4.08
N THR A 189 12.08 -21.99 -5.18
CA THR A 189 12.93 -22.40 -6.30
C THR A 189 13.36 -21.21 -7.16
N SER A 190 12.47 -20.24 -7.42
CA SER A 190 12.78 -19.02 -8.19
C SER A 190 13.83 -18.13 -7.52
N VAL A 191 13.92 -18.13 -6.18
CA VAL A 191 14.93 -17.38 -5.43
C VAL A 191 16.30 -18.06 -5.47
N LYS A 192 16.38 -19.38 -5.58
CA LYS A 192 17.67 -20.11 -5.63
C LYS A 192 18.34 -20.05 -7.01
N ALA A 193 17.56 -19.96 -8.08
CA ALA A 193 18.06 -19.99 -9.46
C ALA A 193 19.15 -18.93 -9.82
N PRO A 194 19.11 -17.69 -9.31
CA PRO A 194 20.15 -16.69 -9.59
C PRO A 194 21.46 -16.88 -8.82
N PHE A 195 21.48 -17.68 -7.74
CA PHE A 195 22.69 -17.93 -6.92
C PHE A 195 23.47 -19.18 -7.37
N LEU A 196 22.92 -19.93 -8.32
CA LEU A 196 23.53 -21.13 -8.91
C LEU A 196 24.10 -20.88 -10.33
N ARG A 197 24.17 -19.61 -10.75
CA ARG A 197 24.82 -19.15 -11.97
C ARG A 197 25.92 -18.17 -11.61
#